data_AF-A0A1H6TT14-F1
#
_entry.id   AF-A0A1H6TT14-F1
#
_cell.length_a   1.000
_cell.length_b   1.000
_cell.length_c   1.000
_cell.angle_alpha   90.00
_cell.angle_beta   90.00
_cell.angle_gamma   90.00
#
_symmetry.space_group_name_H-M   'P 1'
#
loop_
_entity.id
_entity.type
_entity.pdbx_description
1 polymer ?
#
loop_
_entity_poly.entity_id
_entity_poly.type
_entity_poly.pdbx_seq_one_letter_code
_entity_poly.pdbx_strand_id
1 'polypeptide(L)'
;MVAQVAQSSSGIYAELHSIAADVRESHLESKRAPSWTLATTFSLLALLVSLGSAAYTAVYTRRKDSRARQQSINDEYWLRKIVSPLVIEPLVKWLLETVGELPADCSEATFSKDAASAYRDTFQAQMLVHRRNLIVLKQLELALFEKAGEHLDDIEDGVLDYCGENALETKRADGSAAQPRGPLVAKIQENMTGILGAVQRFQNRLS
;
A
#
# COMPACT_ATOMS: atom_id res chain seq x y z
N MET A 1 44.26 -17.41 -103.59
CA MET A 1 43.03 -17.19 -102.81
C MET A 1 43.23 -17.66 -101.36
N VAL A 2 44.02 -16.97 -100.53
CA VAL A 2 44.20 -17.33 -99.09
C VAL A 2 44.22 -16.10 -98.16
N ALA A 3 44.28 -14.87 -98.66
CA ALA A 3 44.50 -13.69 -97.82
C ALA A 3 43.24 -13.03 -97.22
N GLN A 4 42.03 -13.52 -97.51
CA GLN A 4 40.79 -12.77 -97.19
C GLN A 4 39.98 -13.33 -96.01
N VAL A 5 40.44 -14.40 -95.37
CA VAL A 5 39.72 -15.06 -94.26
C VAL A 5 40.24 -14.62 -92.87
N ALA A 6 41.41 -14.00 -92.78
CA ALA A 6 42.05 -13.66 -91.50
C ALA A 6 41.56 -12.33 -90.86
N GLN A 7 40.82 -11.49 -91.59
CA GLN A 7 40.37 -10.17 -91.11
C GLN A 7 38.97 -10.18 -90.46
N SER A 8 38.21 -11.26 -90.59
CA SER A 8 36.84 -11.37 -90.07
C SER A 8 36.78 -11.84 -88.60
N SER A 9 37.79 -12.60 -88.15
CA SER A 9 37.80 -13.16 -86.80
C SER A 9 38.17 -12.15 -85.72
N SER A 10 38.99 -11.13 -86.01
CA SER A 10 39.43 -10.15 -85.01
C SER A 10 38.35 -9.15 -84.55
N GLY A 11 37.33 -8.90 -85.38
CA GLY A 11 36.21 -8.00 -85.04
C GLY A 11 35.23 -8.62 -84.04
N ILE A 12 34.95 -9.92 -84.19
CA ILE A 12 33.95 -10.64 -83.37
C ILE A 12 34.44 -10.81 -81.92
N TYR A 13 35.75 -11.00 -81.72
CA TYR A 13 36.33 -11.08 -80.36
C TYR A 13 36.32 -9.73 -79.62
N ALA A 14 36.39 -8.60 -80.33
CA ALA A 14 36.35 -7.28 -79.73
C ALA A 14 34.93 -6.90 -79.26
N GLU A 15 33.90 -7.24 -80.05
CA GLU A 15 32.50 -7.02 -79.66
C GLU A 15 32.06 -7.88 -78.48
N LEU A 16 32.46 -9.15 -78.44
CA LEU A 16 32.12 -10.05 -77.33
C LEU A 16 32.75 -9.59 -76.00
N HIS A 17 33.95 -9.02 -76.03
CA HIS A 17 34.58 -8.46 -74.83
C HIS A 17 33.91 -7.17 -74.36
N SER A 18 33.42 -6.33 -75.28
CA SER A 18 32.66 -5.13 -74.96
C SER A 18 31.33 -5.46 -74.29
N ILE A 19 30.58 -6.43 -74.83
CA ILE A 19 29.29 -6.86 -74.27
C ILE A 19 29.49 -7.55 -72.91
N ALA A 20 30.54 -8.36 -72.75
CA ALA A 20 30.87 -8.99 -71.48
C ALA A 20 31.31 -7.98 -70.39
N ALA A 21 31.93 -6.86 -70.76
CA ALA A 21 32.27 -5.80 -69.83
C ALA A 21 31.03 -5.02 -69.38
N ASP A 22 30.13 -4.71 -70.32
CA ASP A 22 28.90 -3.93 -70.07
C ASP A 22 27.87 -4.71 -69.22
N VAL A 23 27.76 -6.02 -69.43
CA VAL A 23 26.95 -6.92 -68.59
C VAL A 23 27.56 -7.08 -67.18
N ARG A 24 28.88 -6.92 -67.02
CA ARG A 24 29.55 -7.01 -65.72
C ARG A 24 29.39 -5.74 -64.88
N GLU A 25 29.34 -4.56 -65.51
CA GLU A 25 29.08 -3.31 -64.81
C GLU A 25 27.62 -3.18 -64.35
N SER A 26 26.66 -3.54 -65.21
CA SER A 26 25.23 -3.51 -64.84
C SER A 26 24.86 -4.47 -63.70
N HIS A 27 25.58 -5.59 -63.55
CA HIS A 27 25.36 -6.53 -62.43
C HIS A 27 25.95 -6.07 -61.09
N LEU A 28 26.89 -5.12 -61.09
CA LEU A 28 27.52 -4.60 -59.88
C LEU A 28 26.75 -3.42 -59.26
N GLU A 29 26.01 -2.65 -60.06
CA GLU A 29 25.17 -1.56 -59.55
C GLU A 29 23.88 -2.06 -58.89
N SER A 30 23.37 -3.24 -59.28
CA SER A 30 22.13 -3.83 -58.73
C SER A 30 22.22 -4.25 -57.26
N LYS A 31 23.42 -4.37 -56.66
CA LYS A 31 23.60 -4.90 -55.29
C LYS A 31 23.83 -3.87 -54.19
N ARG A 32 23.82 -2.57 -54.48
CA ARG A 32 23.89 -1.52 -53.45
C ARG A 32 22.48 -0.98 -53.17
N ALA A 33 21.70 -1.74 -52.41
CA ALA A 33 20.58 -1.14 -51.69
C ALA A 33 21.16 0.01 -50.83
N PRO A 34 20.68 1.25 -50.96
CA PRO A 34 21.24 2.39 -50.25
C PRO A 34 21.08 2.16 -48.73
N SER A 35 22.20 2.12 -48.00
CA SER A 35 22.29 1.86 -46.56
C SER A 35 21.43 2.80 -45.69
N TRP A 36 20.97 3.90 -46.27
CA TRP A 36 20.06 4.89 -45.68
C TRP A 36 18.62 4.38 -45.52
N THR A 37 18.21 3.34 -46.28
CA THR A 37 16.84 2.77 -46.20
C THR A 37 16.63 1.89 -44.96
N LEU A 38 17.66 1.19 -44.51
CA LEU A 38 17.62 0.43 -43.26
C LEU A 38 17.62 1.37 -42.05
N ALA A 39 18.47 2.40 -42.04
CA ALA A 39 18.53 3.36 -40.94
C ALA A 39 17.21 4.13 -40.75
N THR A 40 16.53 4.50 -41.85
CA THR A 40 15.25 5.21 -41.81
C THR A 40 14.09 4.32 -41.34
N THR A 41 14.06 3.05 -41.75
CA THR A 41 13.05 2.09 -41.28
C THR A 41 13.19 1.77 -39.80
N PHE A 42 14.42 1.56 -39.31
CA PHE A 42 14.68 1.39 -37.87
C PHE A 42 14.29 2.63 -37.05
N SER A 43 14.56 3.83 -37.56
CA SER A 43 14.21 5.09 -36.88
C SER A 43 12.70 5.30 -36.80
N LEU A 44 11.96 4.96 -37.87
CA LEU A 44 10.49 4.98 -37.88
C LEU A 44 9.88 3.96 -36.91
N LEU A 45 10.42 2.75 -36.86
CA LEU A 45 10.02 1.73 -35.89
C LEU A 45 10.28 2.18 -34.45
N ALA A 46 11.46 2.74 -34.17
CA ALA A 46 11.81 3.27 -32.87
C ALA A 46 10.89 4.42 -32.45
N LEU A 47 10.53 5.30 -33.39
CA LEU A 47 9.61 6.42 -33.15
C LEU A 47 8.19 5.92 -32.86
N LEU A 48 7.69 4.91 -33.58
CA LEU A 48 6.38 4.30 -33.34
C LEU A 48 6.33 3.57 -31.99
N VAL A 49 7.39 2.86 -31.62
CA VAL A 49 7.51 2.20 -30.31
C VAL A 49 7.59 3.23 -29.19
N SER A 50 8.32 4.33 -29.40
CA SER A 50 8.41 5.43 -28.43
C SER A 50 7.07 6.16 -28.25
N LEU A 51 6.38 6.51 -29.34
CA LEU A 51 5.04 7.11 -29.26
C LEU A 51 4.04 6.14 -28.63
N GLY A 52 4.07 4.87 -29.01
CA GLY A 52 3.18 3.84 -28.47
C GLY A 52 3.37 3.63 -26.98
N SER A 53 4.62 3.55 -26.50
CA SER A 53 4.95 3.40 -25.08
C SER A 53 4.60 4.66 -24.27
N ALA A 54 4.85 5.85 -24.81
CA ALA A 54 4.46 7.11 -24.16
C ALA A 54 2.94 7.23 -24.04
N ALA A 55 2.19 6.93 -25.10
CA ALA A 55 0.74 6.94 -25.09
C ALA A 55 0.16 5.89 -24.13
N TYR A 56 0.71 4.67 -24.13
CA TYR A 56 0.32 3.61 -23.20
C TYR A 56 0.54 4.05 -21.74
N THR A 57 1.71 4.62 -21.45
CA THR A 57 2.06 5.10 -20.11
C THR A 57 1.11 6.20 -19.65
N ALA A 58 0.81 7.17 -20.53
CA ALA A 58 -0.11 8.27 -20.23
C ALA A 58 -1.56 7.79 -19.98
N VAL A 59 -2.05 6.81 -20.74
CA VAL A 59 -3.38 6.23 -20.52
C VAL A 59 -3.40 5.40 -19.24
N TYR A 60 -2.34 4.62 -18.98
CA TYR A 60 -2.21 3.82 -17.78
C TYR A 60 -2.18 4.68 -16.52
N THR A 61 -1.37 5.75 -16.48
CA THR A 61 -1.31 6.67 -15.33
C THR A 61 -2.64 7.37 -15.11
N ARG A 62 -3.30 7.87 -16.16
CA ARG A 62 -4.65 8.47 -16.03
C ARG A 62 -5.69 7.50 -15.49
N ARG A 63 -5.68 6.24 -15.96
CA ARG A 63 -6.58 5.20 -15.45
C ARG A 63 -6.26 4.84 -14.01
N LYS A 64 -4.98 4.78 -13.65
CA LYS A 64 -4.52 4.53 -12.28
C LYS A 64 -4.96 5.66 -11.35
N ASP A 65 -4.75 6.92 -11.74
CA ASP A 65 -5.16 8.10 -10.96
C ASP A 65 -6.68 8.17 -10.78
N SER A 66 -7.44 7.89 -11.84
CA SER A 66 -8.91 7.86 -11.75
C SER A 66 -9.40 6.78 -10.78
N ARG A 67 -8.76 5.60 -10.76
CA ARG A 67 -9.08 4.52 -9.82
C ARG A 67 -8.68 4.88 -8.40
N ALA A 68 -7.50 5.48 -8.22
CA ALA A 68 -7.04 5.94 -6.92
C ALA A 68 -8.00 6.96 -6.31
N ARG A 69 -8.52 7.90 -7.11
CA ARG A 69 -9.54 8.88 -6.67
C ARG A 69 -10.87 8.22 -6.32
N GLN A 70 -11.32 7.23 -7.08
CA GLN A 70 -12.55 6.50 -6.76
C GLN A 70 -12.41 5.69 -5.46
N GLN A 71 -11.23 5.11 -5.23
CA GLN A 71 -10.92 4.37 -4.01
C GLN A 71 -10.89 5.31 -2.80
N SER A 72 -10.24 6.48 -2.90
CA SER A 72 -10.22 7.43 -1.77
C SER A 72 -11.61 7.94 -1.38
N ILE A 73 -12.47 8.20 -2.37
CA ILE A 73 -13.88 8.59 -2.12
C ILE A 73 -14.64 7.47 -1.42
N ASN A 74 -14.45 6.22 -1.86
CA ASN A 74 -15.12 5.07 -1.25
C ASN A 74 -14.63 4.84 0.18
N ASP A 75 -13.32 4.90 0.42
CA ASP A 75 -12.73 4.70 1.74
C ASP A 75 -13.17 5.81 2.72
N GLU A 76 -13.27 7.06 2.26
CA GLU A 76 -13.82 8.16 3.04
C GLU A 76 -15.29 7.93 3.39
N TYR A 77 -16.10 7.47 2.42
CA TYR A 77 -17.49 7.10 2.65
C TYR A 77 -17.61 5.99 3.70
N TRP A 78 -16.85 4.90 3.55
CA TRP A 78 -16.83 3.79 4.50
C TRP A 78 -16.45 4.26 5.89
N LEU A 79 -15.43 5.12 5.98
CA LEU A 79 -14.97 5.62 7.27
C LEU A 79 -16.06 6.44 7.97
N ARG A 80 -16.68 7.39 7.26
CA ARG A 80 -17.67 8.30 7.84
C ARG A 80 -19.01 7.62 8.11
N LYS A 81 -19.44 6.70 7.24
CA LYS A 81 -20.80 6.14 7.28
C LYS A 81 -20.89 4.79 7.97
N ILE A 82 -19.80 4.04 8.00
CA ILE A 82 -19.81 2.68 8.52
C ILE A 82 -18.87 2.58 9.72
N VAL A 83 -17.59 2.90 9.55
CA VAL A 83 -16.58 2.69 10.61
C VAL A 83 -16.78 3.61 11.81
N SER A 84 -17.01 4.90 11.61
CA SER A 84 -17.24 5.84 12.71
C SER A 84 -18.39 5.42 13.63
N PRO A 85 -19.64 5.24 13.12
CA PRO A 85 -20.77 4.90 13.99
C PRO A 85 -20.73 3.47 14.53
N LEU A 86 -20.12 2.52 13.81
CA LEU A 86 -20.11 1.11 14.21
C LEU A 86 -18.94 0.77 15.15
N VAL A 87 -17.80 1.43 14.98
CA VAL A 87 -16.54 1.05 15.64
C VAL A 87 -16.03 2.17 16.53
N ILE A 88 -15.74 3.34 15.97
CA ILE A 88 -15.00 4.40 16.67
C ILE A 88 -15.84 5.04 17.78
N GLU A 89 -17.07 5.47 17.47
CA GLU A 89 -17.93 6.15 18.44
C GLU A 89 -18.30 5.23 19.62
N PRO A 90 -18.76 3.98 19.42
CA PRO A 90 -19.05 3.08 20.52
C PRO A 90 -17.80 2.74 21.34
N LEU A 91 -16.65 2.55 20.69
CA LEU A 91 -15.39 2.25 21.38
C LEU A 91 -14.93 3.40 22.27
N VAL A 92 -14.91 4.63 21.74
CA VAL A 92 -14.50 5.81 22.51
C VAL A 92 -15.44 6.04 23.67
N LYS A 93 -16.76 5.96 23.44
CA LYS A 93 -17.75 6.07 24.50
C LYS A 93 -17.50 5.05 25.61
N TRP A 94 -17.31 3.79 25.24
CA TRP A 94 -17.04 2.71 26.19
C TRP A 94 -15.72 2.90 26.97
N LEU A 95 -14.65 3.37 26.31
CA LEU A 95 -13.37 3.66 26.99
C LEU A 95 -13.51 4.81 28.01
N LEU A 96 -14.34 5.81 27.70
CA LEU A 96 -14.64 6.89 28.64
C LEU A 96 -15.46 6.38 29.84
N GLU A 97 -16.45 5.52 29.59
CA GLU A 97 -17.23 4.84 30.64
C GLU A 97 -16.32 3.97 31.52
N THR A 98 -15.41 3.21 30.91
CA THR A 98 -14.40 2.38 31.59
C THR A 98 -13.60 3.21 32.60
N VAL A 99 -13.08 4.37 32.21
CA VAL A 99 -12.33 5.28 33.09
C VAL A 99 -13.18 5.79 34.27
N GLY A 100 -14.45 6.11 34.00
CA GLY A 100 -15.40 6.58 35.01
C GLY A 100 -15.78 5.51 36.03
N GLU A 101 -15.92 4.26 35.57
CA GLU A 101 -16.37 3.11 36.35
C GLU A 101 -15.24 2.32 37.02
N LEU A 102 -13.98 2.75 36.86
CA LEU A 102 -12.84 2.10 37.51
C LEU A 102 -13.06 1.99 39.03
N PRO A 103 -12.92 0.78 39.61
CA PRO A 103 -13.07 0.59 41.05
C PRO A 103 -11.93 1.30 41.80
N ALA A 104 -12.18 1.62 43.06
CA ALA A 104 -11.18 2.17 43.97
C ALA A 104 -9.94 1.26 44.06
N ASP A 105 -8.76 1.83 44.30
CA ASP A 105 -7.54 1.03 44.46
C ASP A 105 -7.40 0.45 45.89
N CYS A 106 -6.50 -0.51 46.10
CA CYS A 106 -6.33 -1.21 47.38
C CYS A 106 -5.81 -0.34 48.54
N SER A 107 -5.52 0.94 48.28
CA SER A 107 -5.12 1.93 49.28
C SER A 107 -6.29 2.81 49.73
N GLU A 108 -7.39 2.82 48.98
CA GLU A 108 -8.61 3.56 49.31
C GLU A 108 -9.51 2.78 50.30
N ALA A 109 -10.21 3.50 51.17
CA ALA A 109 -11.11 2.90 52.17
C ALA A 109 -12.36 2.25 51.55
N THR A 110 -12.72 2.66 50.34
CA THR A 110 -13.88 2.17 49.56
C THR A 110 -13.55 0.93 48.73
N PHE A 111 -12.32 0.40 48.84
CA PHE A 111 -11.88 -0.77 48.10
C PHE A 111 -12.70 -2.02 48.41
N SER A 112 -12.99 -2.80 47.37
CA SER A 112 -13.57 -4.14 47.49
C SER A 112 -12.97 -5.07 46.44
N LYS A 113 -12.46 -6.22 46.89
CA LYS A 113 -11.94 -7.30 46.02
C LYS A 113 -13.01 -7.82 45.05
N ASP A 114 -14.24 -7.98 45.53
CA ASP A 114 -15.36 -8.46 44.73
C ASP A 114 -15.78 -7.42 43.68
N ALA A 115 -15.65 -6.13 43.98
CA ALA A 115 -15.90 -5.07 43.01
C ALA A 115 -14.84 -5.06 41.90
N ALA A 116 -13.56 -5.26 42.25
CA ALA A 116 -12.47 -5.33 41.28
C ALA A 116 -12.59 -6.55 40.35
N SER A 117 -12.96 -7.72 40.88
CA SER A 117 -13.16 -8.93 40.07
C SER A 117 -14.40 -8.82 39.18
N ALA A 118 -15.54 -8.36 39.69
CA ALA A 118 -16.75 -8.16 38.91
C ALA A 118 -16.56 -7.12 37.79
N TYR A 119 -15.81 -6.06 38.07
CA TYR A 119 -15.43 -5.06 37.07
C TYR A 119 -14.58 -5.69 35.97
N ARG A 120 -13.52 -6.44 36.33
CA ARG A 120 -12.65 -7.12 35.36
C ARG A 120 -13.44 -8.02 34.42
N ASP A 121 -14.34 -8.84 34.96
CA ASP A 121 -15.11 -9.80 34.17
C ASP A 121 -16.10 -9.07 33.21
N THR A 122 -16.71 -7.99 33.69
CA THR A 122 -17.58 -7.11 32.86
C THR A 122 -16.80 -6.43 31.75
N PHE A 123 -15.63 -5.88 32.09
CA PHE A 123 -14.72 -5.24 31.15
C PHE A 123 -14.27 -6.20 30.05
N GLN A 124 -13.85 -7.42 30.40
CA GLN A 124 -13.45 -8.43 29.41
C GLN A 124 -14.60 -8.80 28.47
N ALA A 125 -15.82 -8.95 28.98
CA ALA A 125 -16.98 -9.25 28.16
C ALA A 125 -17.27 -8.13 27.13
N GLN A 126 -17.18 -6.87 27.54
CA GLN A 126 -17.37 -5.72 26.65
C GLN A 126 -16.20 -5.57 25.67
N MET A 127 -14.96 -5.80 26.12
CA MET A 127 -13.75 -5.74 25.30
C MET A 127 -13.86 -6.66 24.08
N LEU A 128 -14.36 -7.88 24.25
CA LEU A 128 -14.56 -8.83 23.14
C LEU A 128 -15.51 -8.28 22.05
N VAL A 129 -16.56 -7.56 22.44
CA VAL A 129 -17.49 -6.92 21.49
C VAL A 129 -16.77 -5.87 20.67
N HIS A 130 -15.99 -5.00 21.33
CA HIS A 130 -15.26 -3.94 20.66
C HIS A 130 -14.13 -4.47 19.77
N ARG A 131 -13.38 -5.48 20.23
CA ARG A 131 -12.35 -6.17 19.44
C ARG A 131 -12.93 -6.80 18.18
N ARG A 132 -14.12 -7.40 18.26
CA ARG A 132 -14.82 -7.92 17.08
C ARG A 132 -15.21 -6.81 16.11
N ASN A 133 -15.68 -5.67 16.63
CA ASN A 133 -16.05 -4.53 15.78
C ASN A 133 -14.83 -3.92 15.07
N LEU A 134 -13.65 -3.94 15.69
CA LEU A 134 -12.41 -3.50 15.04
C LEU A 134 -12.10 -4.24 13.75
N ILE A 135 -12.57 -5.48 13.56
CA ILE A 135 -12.35 -6.26 12.31
C ILE A 135 -12.83 -5.49 11.07
N VAL A 136 -13.83 -4.60 11.21
CA VAL A 136 -14.31 -3.76 10.11
C VAL A 136 -13.20 -2.85 9.56
N LEU A 137 -12.23 -2.45 10.39
CA LEU A 137 -11.07 -1.67 9.95
C LEU A 137 -10.20 -2.43 8.93
N LYS A 138 -10.20 -3.77 8.94
CA LYS A 138 -9.48 -4.57 7.93
C LYS A 138 -10.00 -4.34 6.51
N GLN A 139 -11.26 -3.92 6.37
CA GLN A 139 -11.86 -3.59 5.06
C GLN A 139 -11.30 -2.29 4.48
N LEU A 140 -10.80 -1.39 5.34
CA LEU A 140 -10.12 -0.17 4.93
C LEU A 140 -8.62 -0.43 4.72
N GLU A 141 -7.93 -0.87 5.76
CA GLU A 141 -6.49 -1.12 5.72
C GLU A 141 -6.08 -2.06 6.87
N LEU A 142 -5.28 -3.10 6.56
CA LEU A 142 -4.79 -4.02 7.57
C LEU A 142 -3.95 -3.32 8.64
N ALA A 143 -3.07 -2.40 8.24
CA ALA A 143 -2.21 -1.66 9.17
C ALA A 143 -2.99 -0.75 10.13
N LEU A 144 -4.18 -0.28 9.73
CA LEU A 144 -5.08 0.48 10.61
C LEU A 144 -5.69 -0.43 11.67
N PHE A 145 -6.14 -1.63 11.28
CA PHE A 145 -6.63 -2.64 12.20
C PHE A 145 -5.55 -3.06 13.21
N GLU A 146 -4.34 -3.36 12.75
CA GLU A 146 -3.25 -3.81 13.61
C GLU A 146 -2.91 -2.75 14.66
N LYS A 147 -2.69 -1.50 14.26
CA LYS A 147 -2.38 -0.40 15.19
C LYS A 147 -3.50 -0.10 16.17
N ALA A 148 -4.75 -0.12 15.72
CA ALA A 148 -5.89 0.09 16.62
C ALA A 148 -6.04 -1.09 17.61
N GLY A 149 -5.72 -2.31 17.16
CA GLY A 149 -5.67 -3.50 17.99
C GLY A 149 -4.59 -3.41 19.06
N GLU A 150 -3.36 -3.05 18.69
CA GLU A 150 -2.23 -2.87 19.63
C GLU A 150 -2.60 -1.92 20.79
N HIS A 151 -3.16 -0.75 20.48
CA HIS A 151 -3.62 0.19 21.51
C HIS A 151 -4.74 -0.36 22.40
N LEU A 152 -5.63 -1.18 21.84
CA LEU A 152 -6.71 -1.80 22.60
C LEU A 152 -6.18 -2.92 23.51
N ASP A 153 -5.21 -3.69 23.03
CA ASP A 153 -4.52 -4.74 23.78
C ASP A 153 -3.74 -4.12 24.96
N ASP A 154 -3.04 -3.00 24.74
CA ASP A 154 -2.35 -2.26 25.80
C ASP A 154 -3.30 -1.75 26.91
N ILE A 155 -4.53 -1.39 26.52
CA ILE A 155 -5.60 -1.01 27.45
C ILE A 155 -6.06 -2.25 28.23
N GLU A 156 -6.31 -3.37 27.55
CA GLU A 156 -6.69 -4.63 28.20
C GLU A 156 -5.67 -5.02 29.26
N ASP A 157 -4.40 -5.13 28.89
CA ASP A 157 -3.32 -5.51 29.79
C ASP A 157 -3.25 -4.56 31.00
N GLY A 158 -3.37 -3.25 30.77
CA GLY A 158 -3.36 -2.27 31.86
C GLY A 158 -4.51 -2.46 32.85
N VAL A 159 -5.72 -2.73 32.37
CA VAL A 159 -6.90 -2.96 33.24
C VAL A 159 -6.77 -4.29 33.96
N LEU A 160 -6.28 -5.34 33.30
CA LEU A 160 -6.07 -6.65 33.91
C LEU A 160 -5.01 -6.62 35.01
N ASP A 161 -3.89 -5.95 34.75
CA ASP A 161 -2.83 -5.74 35.74
C ASP A 161 -3.35 -4.94 36.94
N TYR A 162 -4.07 -3.85 36.70
CA TYR A 162 -4.68 -3.06 37.76
C TYR A 162 -5.63 -3.89 38.62
N CYS A 163 -6.57 -4.61 38.01
CA CYS A 163 -7.53 -5.42 38.75
C CYS A 163 -6.84 -6.57 39.49
N GLY A 164 -5.84 -7.21 38.86
CA GLY A 164 -5.08 -8.31 39.43
C GLY A 164 -4.27 -7.89 40.65
N GLU A 165 -3.43 -6.85 40.52
CA GLU A 165 -2.59 -6.37 41.60
C GLU A 165 -3.40 -5.77 42.75
N ASN A 166 -4.50 -5.07 42.46
CA ASN A 166 -5.37 -4.55 43.51
C ASN A 166 -6.16 -5.67 44.21
N ALA A 167 -6.61 -6.71 43.49
CA ALA A 167 -7.25 -7.87 44.10
C ALA A 167 -6.29 -8.66 45.03
N LEU A 168 -4.99 -8.64 44.73
CA LEU A 168 -3.94 -9.21 45.58
C LEU A 168 -3.54 -8.28 46.74
N GLU A 169 -4.09 -7.06 46.80
CA GLU A 169 -3.72 -6.01 47.74
C GLU A 169 -2.22 -5.70 47.72
N THR A 170 -1.58 -5.82 46.54
CA THR A 170 -0.16 -5.55 46.40
C THR A 170 0.12 -4.06 46.62
N LYS A 171 1.04 -3.78 47.54
CA LYS A 171 1.46 -2.41 47.89
C LYS A 171 2.94 -2.21 47.63
N ARG A 172 3.30 -0.98 47.26
CA ARG A 172 4.69 -0.52 47.16
C ARG A 172 5.26 -0.29 48.56
N ALA A 173 6.58 -0.07 48.61
CA ALA A 173 7.30 0.19 49.85
C ALA A 173 6.85 1.47 50.59
N ASP A 174 6.24 2.42 49.87
CA ASP A 174 5.63 3.65 50.40
C ASP A 174 4.20 3.44 50.92
N GLY A 175 3.64 2.22 50.81
CA GLY A 175 2.29 1.87 51.22
C GLY A 175 1.20 2.20 50.18
N SER A 176 1.56 2.78 49.03
CA SER A 176 0.60 3.00 47.94
C SER A 176 0.28 1.71 47.20
N ALA A 177 -0.82 1.67 46.46
CA ALA A 177 -1.15 0.55 45.58
C ALA A 177 0.00 0.32 44.57
N ALA A 178 0.29 -0.94 44.26
CA ALA A 178 1.26 -1.31 43.22
C ALA A 178 0.85 -0.76 41.86
N GLN A 179 -0.45 -0.81 41.57
CA GLN A 179 -1.09 -0.22 40.40
C GLN A 179 -2.12 0.82 40.86
N PRO A 180 -1.72 2.09 41.02
CA PRO A 180 -2.66 3.16 41.37
C PRO A 180 -3.53 3.54 40.17
N ARG A 181 -4.72 4.08 40.46
CA ARG A 181 -5.72 4.40 39.42
C ARG A 181 -5.24 5.45 38.41
N GLY A 182 -4.50 6.47 38.86
CA GLY A 182 -4.08 7.61 38.03
C GLY A 182 -3.28 7.21 36.77
N PRO A 183 -2.19 6.44 36.91
CA PRO A 183 -1.43 5.93 35.77
C PRO A 183 -2.24 5.07 34.80
N LEU A 184 -3.17 4.24 35.28
CA LEU A 184 -4.06 3.48 34.41
C LEU A 184 -4.95 4.41 33.57
N VAL A 185 -5.57 5.41 34.21
CA VAL A 185 -6.40 6.40 33.51
C VAL A 185 -5.60 7.11 32.41
N ALA A 186 -4.36 7.51 32.72
CA ALA A 186 -3.47 8.13 31.74
C ALA A 186 -3.16 7.16 30.58
N LYS A 187 -2.87 5.88 30.88
CA LYS A 187 -2.61 4.84 29.86
C LYS A 187 -3.83 4.63 28.95
N ILE A 188 -5.04 4.60 29.51
CA ILE A 188 -6.28 4.46 28.72
C ILE A 188 -6.48 5.68 27.80
N GLN A 189 -6.29 6.89 28.32
CA GLN A 189 -6.42 8.12 27.53
C GLN A 189 -5.38 8.23 26.42
N GLU A 190 -4.14 7.85 26.69
CA GLU A 190 -3.05 7.82 25.71
C GLU A 190 -3.38 6.86 24.56
N ASN A 191 -3.75 5.62 24.88
CA ASN A 191 -4.08 4.61 23.88
C ASN A 191 -5.36 4.94 23.11
N MET A 192 -6.39 5.47 23.76
CA MET A 192 -7.58 6.00 23.09
C MET A 192 -7.21 7.09 22.07
N THR A 193 -6.32 8.01 22.45
CA THR A 193 -5.79 9.05 21.54
C THR A 193 -4.97 8.43 20.42
N GLY A 194 -4.21 7.37 20.70
CA GLY A 194 -3.46 6.58 19.73
C GLY A 194 -4.36 5.97 18.65
N ILE A 195 -5.49 5.36 19.04
CA ILE A 195 -6.51 4.81 18.14
C ILE A 195 -7.07 5.92 17.24
N LEU A 196 -7.50 7.05 17.83
CA LEU A 196 -8.01 8.19 17.07
C LEU A 196 -6.96 8.77 16.12
N GLY A 197 -5.70 8.87 16.57
CA GLY A 197 -4.58 9.32 15.75
C GLY A 197 -4.24 8.35 14.60
N ALA A 198 -4.46 7.04 14.76
CA ALA A 198 -4.32 6.08 13.67
C ALA A 198 -5.40 6.30 12.60
N VAL A 199 -6.66 6.49 13.02
CA VAL A 199 -7.78 6.80 12.12
C VAL A 199 -7.55 8.12 11.39
N GLN A 200 -7.11 9.17 12.10
CA GLN A 200 -6.84 10.48 11.51
C GLN A 200 -5.70 10.43 10.49
N ARG A 201 -4.62 9.69 10.77
CA ARG A 201 -3.53 9.46 9.81
C ARG A 201 -3.99 8.70 8.57
N PHE A 202 -4.95 7.79 8.71
CA PHE A 202 -5.59 7.15 7.57
C PHE A 202 -6.42 8.16 6.75
N GLN A 203 -7.27 8.95 7.40
CA GLN A 203 -8.06 10.01 6.73
C GLN A 203 -7.17 10.99 5.95
N ASN A 204 -6.09 11.47 6.55
CA ASN A 204 -5.17 12.43 5.91
C ASN A 204 -4.43 11.85 4.70
N ARG A 205 -4.38 10.51 4.54
CA ARG A 205 -3.82 9.86 3.34
C ARG A 205 -4.84 9.73 2.22
N LEU A 206 -6.14 9.85 2.52
CA LEU A 206 -7.23 9.78 1.53
C LEU A 206 -7.51 11.13 0.88
N SER A 207 -7.22 12.24 1.58
CA SER A 207 -7.35 13.63 1.12
C SER A 207 -6.18 14.07 0.24
#